data_AF-A0A6P0YVE9-F1
#
_entry.id   AF-A0A6P0YVE9-F1
#
_cell.length_a   1.000
_cell.length_b   1.000
_cell.length_c   1.000
_cell.angle_alpha   90.00
_cell.angle_beta   90.00
_cell.angle_gamma   90.00
#
_symmetry.space_group_name_H-M   'P 1'
#
loop_
_entity.id
_entity.type
_entity.pdbx_description
1 polymer ?
#
loop_
_entity_poly.entity_id
_entity_poly.type
_entity_poly.pdbx_seq_one_letter_code
_entity_poly.pdbx_strand_id
1 'polypeptide(L)'
;MSSGIKNPCLSLALNRLNAPGAANLAIWVLKAPYPGGMVHHDSVWPQTLTRRWLAWQEMFALGSSPHIPIKAYDNQSSRDYLSDSDLPSSEHATSYSGRLMQNLGIDLWSWLFQGPIQNAFERSRGIASGQNKLLRLRLEIRDPNFIPLPWEIMQPMAGKPAISLAQQLLFSRTTSDVEPLESFKPKNQALNILLVLGQNEAQSSNSAVRLQLEQEAQALGNVLKAGGINASNDIWLAPVACHVEKLLQP
;
A
#
# COMPACT_ATOMS: atom_id res chain seq x y z
N MET A 1 1.97 -15.40 27.27
CA MET A 1 2.78 -14.34 26.65
C MET A 1 3.09 -14.74 25.21
N SER A 2 2.18 -14.45 24.26
CA SER A 2 2.47 -14.65 22.84
C SER A 2 3.18 -13.40 22.33
N SER A 3 4.51 -13.42 22.38
CA SER A 3 5.32 -12.49 21.59
C SER A 3 5.01 -12.81 20.11
N GLY A 4 4.09 -12.08 19.50
CA GLY A 4 3.84 -12.18 18.06
C GLY A 4 5.18 -12.10 17.34
N ILE A 5 5.58 -13.18 16.66
CA ILE A 5 6.90 -13.32 16.06
C ILE A 5 6.99 -12.30 14.92
N LYS A 6 7.49 -11.09 15.23
CA LYS A 6 7.72 -10.06 14.23
C LYS A 6 8.86 -10.52 13.34
N ASN A 7 8.57 -10.64 12.04
CA ASN A 7 9.59 -10.86 11.02
C ASN A 7 10.52 -9.63 10.96
N PRO A 8 11.84 -9.82 10.78
CA PRO A 8 12.76 -8.74 10.45
C PRO A 8 12.21 -7.92 9.28
N CYS A 9 12.28 -6.59 9.38
CA CYS A 9 11.64 -5.70 8.43
C CYS A 9 12.63 -4.65 7.94
N LEU A 10 12.73 -4.53 6.62
CA LEU A 10 13.39 -3.45 5.90
C LEU A 10 12.31 -2.61 5.23
N SER A 11 12.18 -1.34 5.61
CA SER A 11 11.29 -0.38 4.93
C SER A 11 12.10 0.65 4.17
N LEU A 12 11.80 0.79 2.88
CA LEU A 12 12.40 1.76 1.97
C LEU A 12 11.35 2.81 1.63
N ALA A 13 11.73 4.08 1.54
CA ALA A 13 10.91 5.13 0.95
C ALA A 13 11.56 5.70 -0.30
N LEU A 14 10.74 5.99 -1.29
CA LEU A 14 11.13 6.58 -2.56
C LEU A 14 10.39 7.91 -2.74
N ASN A 15 11.13 8.99 -2.97
CA ASN A 15 10.57 10.32 -3.21
C ASN A 15 11.46 11.11 -4.17
N ARG A 16 10.87 12.12 -4.79
CA ARG A 16 11.59 13.05 -5.65
C ARG A 16 12.34 14.10 -4.84
N LEU A 17 13.51 14.50 -5.33
CA LEU A 17 14.24 15.63 -4.76
C LEU A 17 13.70 16.95 -5.32
N ASN A 18 13.59 17.97 -4.47
CA ASN A 18 13.16 19.32 -4.85
C ASN A 18 14.29 20.15 -5.52
N ALA A 19 15.50 19.59 -5.63
CA ALA A 19 16.68 20.23 -6.22
C ALA A 19 16.64 20.16 -7.78
N PRO A 20 17.52 20.84 -8.54
CA PRO A 20 17.25 21.27 -9.92
C PRO A 20 17.26 20.17 -11.01
N GLY A 21 17.15 18.89 -10.65
CA GLY A 21 17.01 17.80 -11.61
C GLY A 21 15.67 17.10 -11.44
N ALA A 22 14.78 17.27 -12.44
CA ALA A 22 13.48 16.61 -12.48
C ALA A 22 13.58 15.07 -12.37
N ALA A 23 14.71 14.47 -12.72
CA ALA A 23 14.93 13.03 -12.66
C ALA A 23 15.60 12.55 -11.36
N ASN A 24 15.92 13.45 -10.42
CA ASN A 24 16.62 13.08 -9.20
C ASN A 24 15.64 12.59 -8.14
N LEU A 25 15.89 11.39 -7.62
CA LEU A 25 15.15 10.76 -6.55
C LEU A 25 16.07 10.47 -5.37
N ALA A 26 15.45 10.40 -4.21
CA ALA A 26 16.08 9.90 -3.00
C ALA A 26 15.37 8.64 -2.54
N ILE A 27 16.19 7.69 -2.09
CA ILE A 27 15.78 6.42 -1.50
C ILE A 27 16.27 6.43 -0.05
N TRP A 28 15.36 6.28 0.90
CA TRP A 28 15.68 6.20 2.33
C TRP A 28 15.36 4.82 2.88
N VAL A 29 16.20 4.32 3.77
CA VAL A 29 15.82 3.23 4.67
C VAL A 29 15.13 3.83 5.89
N LEU A 30 13.82 3.66 5.99
CA LEU A 30 13.01 4.13 7.12
C LEU A 30 13.10 3.19 8.33
N LYS A 31 13.31 1.90 8.07
CA LYS A 31 13.38 0.86 9.09
C LYS A 31 14.32 -0.23 8.64
N ALA A 32 15.19 -0.70 9.53
CA ALA A 32 16.06 -1.85 9.31
C ALA A 32 16.02 -2.77 10.54
N PRO A 33 16.31 -4.08 10.39
CA PRO A 33 16.32 -5.02 11.51
C PRO A 33 17.60 -4.96 12.37
N TYR A 34 18.37 -3.88 12.27
CA TYR A 34 19.63 -3.65 12.99
C TYR A 34 19.83 -2.15 13.26
N PRO A 35 20.58 -1.79 14.33
CA PRO A 35 20.85 -0.39 14.66
C PRO A 35 21.73 0.26 13.58
N GLY A 36 21.45 1.53 13.26
CA GLY A 36 22.22 2.30 12.29
C GLY A 36 21.96 1.93 10.82
N GLY A 37 20.91 1.16 10.52
CA GLY A 37 20.54 0.81 9.13
C GLY A 37 19.79 1.89 8.36
N MET A 38 19.52 3.05 8.98
CA MET A 38 18.88 4.19 8.32
C MET A 38 19.90 4.88 7.43
N VAL A 39 19.80 4.63 6.13
CA VAL A 39 20.70 5.19 5.12
C VAL A 39 19.90 5.94 4.07
N HIS A 40 20.59 6.85 3.39
CA HIS A 40 20.06 7.68 2.32
C HIS A 40 20.89 7.45 1.05
N HIS A 41 20.21 7.42 -0.09
CA HIS A 41 20.85 7.33 -1.38
C HIS A 41 20.13 8.19 -2.42
N ASP A 42 20.86 9.12 -3.00
CA ASP A 42 20.40 9.88 -4.16
C ASP A 42 20.68 9.08 -5.44
N SER A 43 19.67 8.92 -6.27
CA SER A 43 19.76 8.24 -7.55
C SER A 43 19.01 9.01 -8.63
N VAL A 44 19.47 8.89 -9.86
CA VAL A 44 18.83 9.51 -11.02
C VAL A 44 17.98 8.45 -11.72
N TRP A 45 16.73 8.78 -12.03
CA TRP A 45 15.90 7.92 -12.87
C TRP A 45 16.41 7.91 -14.32
N PRO A 46 16.93 6.78 -14.83
CA PRO A 46 17.53 6.74 -16.15
C PRO A 46 16.46 6.83 -17.25
N GLN A 47 16.77 7.53 -18.33
CA GLN A 47 15.88 7.60 -19.50
C GLN A 47 15.66 6.22 -20.14
N THR A 48 16.67 5.35 -20.08
CA THR A 48 16.57 3.95 -20.55
C THR A 48 15.49 3.17 -19.80
N LEU A 49 15.30 3.44 -18.51
CA LEU A 49 14.28 2.81 -17.69
C LEU A 49 12.88 3.33 -18.06
N THR A 50 12.74 4.62 -18.36
CA THR A 50 11.50 5.16 -18.95
C THR A 50 11.18 4.51 -20.29
N ARG A 51 12.16 4.35 -21.19
CA ARG A 51 11.95 3.72 -22.50
C ARG A 51 11.45 2.27 -22.36
N ARG A 52 12.04 1.49 -21.45
CA ARG A 52 11.61 0.11 -21.19
C ARG A 52 10.25 0.02 -20.53
N TRP A 53 9.94 0.96 -19.62
CA TRP A 53 8.61 1.08 -19.04
C TRP A 53 7.56 1.39 -20.11
N LEU A 54 7.83 2.31 -21.03
CA LEU A 54 6.91 2.63 -22.13
C LEU A 54 6.66 1.44 -23.05
N ALA A 55 7.70 0.70 -23.44
CA ALA A 55 7.54 -0.52 -24.22
C ALA A 55 6.71 -1.58 -23.46
N TRP A 56 6.91 -1.70 -22.14
CA TRP A 56 6.09 -2.56 -21.30
C TRP A 56 4.62 -2.12 -21.32
N GLN A 57 4.34 -0.81 -21.18
CA GLN A 57 2.97 -0.29 -21.23
C GLN A 57 2.30 -0.54 -22.58
N GLU A 58 3.03 -0.37 -23.68
CA GLU A 58 2.51 -0.65 -25.02
C GLU A 58 2.04 -2.11 -25.14
N MET A 59 2.79 -3.05 -24.54
CA MET A 59 2.46 -4.47 -24.60
C MET A 59 1.35 -4.88 -23.61
N PHE A 60 1.31 -4.29 -22.41
CA PHE A 60 0.49 -4.80 -21.29
C PHE A 60 -0.61 -3.85 -20.78
N ALA A 61 -0.58 -2.58 -21.16
CA ALA A 61 -1.51 -1.54 -20.68
C ALA A 61 -2.39 -0.96 -21.80
N LEU A 62 -2.97 -1.86 -22.61
CA LEU A 62 -3.81 -1.52 -23.77
C LEU A 62 -4.96 -0.58 -23.37
N GLY A 63 -5.09 0.54 -24.07
CA GLY A 63 -6.18 1.50 -23.90
C GLY A 63 -5.98 2.57 -22.82
N SER A 64 -4.83 2.58 -22.13
CA SER A 64 -4.46 3.67 -21.22
C SER A 64 -3.50 4.65 -21.89
N SER A 65 -3.61 5.94 -21.55
CA SER A 65 -2.60 6.92 -21.95
C SER A 65 -1.24 6.50 -21.38
N PRO A 66 -0.14 6.53 -22.17
CA PRO A 66 1.17 6.16 -21.67
C PRO A 66 1.52 7.03 -20.46
N HIS A 67 2.04 6.39 -19.43
CA HIS A 67 2.33 7.03 -18.16
C HIS A 67 3.83 7.26 -18.07
N ILE A 68 4.27 8.50 -17.94
CA ILE A 68 5.70 8.84 -17.91
C ILE A 68 6.07 9.29 -16.48
N PRO A 69 6.89 8.52 -15.73
CA PRO A 69 7.26 8.88 -14.36
C PRO A 69 7.99 10.23 -14.26
N ILE A 70 8.84 10.54 -15.23
CA ILE A 70 9.60 11.79 -15.32
C ILE A 70 9.15 12.58 -16.54
N LYS A 71 8.29 13.60 -16.33
CA LYS A 71 7.76 14.45 -17.41
C LYS A 71 8.82 15.11 -18.30
N ALA A 72 10.03 15.38 -17.76
CA ALA A 72 11.11 15.94 -18.56
C ALA A 72 11.55 15.02 -19.73
N TYR A 73 11.25 13.72 -19.65
CA TYR A 73 11.58 12.75 -20.69
C TYR A 73 10.51 12.66 -21.79
N ASP A 74 9.34 13.30 -21.64
CA ASP A 74 8.22 13.27 -22.58
C ASP A 74 8.61 13.79 -23.98
N ASN A 75 9.39 14.87 -24.04
CA ASN A 75 9.84 15.48 -25.30
C ASN A 75 10.90 14.66 -26.06
N GLN A 76 11.48 13.62 -25.46
CA GLN A 76 12.54 12.79 -26.06
C GLN A 76 12.13 11.33 -26.26
N SER A 77 10.98 10.91 -25.72
CA SER A 77 10.41 9.56 -25.91
C SER A 77 9.68 9.39 -27.25
N SER A 78 9.81 10.35 -28.17
CA SER A 78 9.25 10.23 -29.52
C SER A 78 9.97 9.14 -30.31
N ARG A 79 9.36 7.95 -30.36
CA ARG A 79 9.39 6.97 -31.46
C ARG A 79 10.63 6.09 -31.70
N ASP A 80 11.66 6.10 -30.86
CA ASP A 80 12.65 5.01 -30.90
C ASP A 80 12.13 3.80 -30.13
N TYR A 81 11.24 3.05 -30.79
CA TYR A 81 10.84 1.71 -30.37
C TYR A 81 12.10 0.89 -30.13
N LEU A 82 12.21 0.29 -28.94
CA LEU A 82 13.25 -0.71 -28.64
C LEU A 82 13.20 -1.77 -29.75
N SER A 83 14.21 -1.80 -30.64
CA SER A 83 14.39 -2.90 -31.56
C SER A 83 14.71 -4.17 -30.77
N ASP A 84 14.29 -5.35 -31.25
CA ASP A 84 14.54 -6.64 -30.58
C ASP A 84 16.06 -6.87 -30.30
N SER A 85 16.92 -6.15 -31.03
CA SER A 85 18.38 -6.06 -30.87
C SER A 85 18.86 -5.43 -29.55
N ASP A 86 18.05 -4.57 -28.91
CA ASP A 86 18.40 -3.87 -27.66
C ASP A 86 18.11 -4.73 -26.41
N LEU A 87 17.39 -5.84 -26.58
CA LEU A 87 17.16 -6.81 -25.51
C LEU A 87 18.27 -7.88 -25.54
N PRO A 88 18.94 -8.17 -24.41
CA PRO A 88 19.91 -9.26 -24.37
C PRO A 88 19.23 -10.57 -24.79
N SER A 89 19.84 -11.27 -25.75
CA SER A 89 19.41 -12.58 -26.22
C SER A 89 19.56 -13.59 -25.08
N SER A 90 18.43 -13.96 -24.47
CA SER A 90 18.36 -15.14 -23.62
C SER A 90 18.51 -16.39 -24.49
N GLU A 91 19.49 -17.25 -24.19
CA GLU A 91 19.71 -18.56 -24.84
C GLU A 91 18.51 -19.52 -24.70
N HIS A 92 17.56 -19.20 -23.81
CA HIS A 92 16.30 -19.91 -23.68
C HIS A 92 15.16 -19.17 -24.38
N ALA A 93 14.29 -19.92 -25.07
CA ALA A 93 13.14 -19.48 -25.85
C ALA A 93 12.06 -18.75 -25.01
N THR A 94 12.40 -17.61 -24.46
CA THR A 94 11.48 -16.72 -23.75
C THR A 94 10.80 -15.84 -24.78
N SER A 95 9.46 -15.74 -24.76
CA SER A 95 8.71 -14.83 -25.64
C SER A 95 9.18 -13.38 -25.49
N TYR A 96 8.98 -12.56 -26.53
CA TYR A 96 9.27 -11.12 -26.48
C TYR A 96 8.69 -10.44 -25.23
N SER A 97 7.41 -10.73 -24.93
CA SER A 97 6.73 -10.27 -23.72
C SER A 97 7.43 -10.68 -22.43
N GLY A 98 7.91 -11.92 -22.34
CA GLY A 98 8.66 -12.42 -21.19
C GLY A 98 10.01 -11.72 -21.03
N ARG A 99 10.74 -11.49 -22.13
CA ARG A 99 12.01 -10.73 -22.10
C ARG A 99 11.80 -9.29 -21.67
N LEU A 100 10.71 -8.67 -22.12
CA LEU A 100 10.36 -7.30 -21.74
C LEU A 100 10.03 -7.17 -20.24
N MET A 101 9.21 -8.09 -19.70
CA MET A 101 9.00 -8.17 -18.25
C MET A 101 10.32 -8.41 -17.52
N GLN A 102 11.15 -9.33 -18.03
CA GLN A 102 12.38 -9.71 -17.37
C GLN A 102 13.36 -8.51 -17.27
N ASN A 103 13.60 -7.84 -18.38
CA ASN A 103 14.52 -6.71 -18.44
C ASN A 103 14.02 -5.54 -17.58
N LEU A 104 12.74 -5.18 -17.67
CA LEU A 104 12.17 -4.14 -16.81
C LEU A 104 12.36 -4.49 -15.32
N GLY A 105 12.12 -5.75 -14.93
CA GLY A 105 12.33 -6.22 -13.57
C GLY A 105 13.79 -6.11 -13.11
N ILE A 106 14.74 -6.46 -13.99
CA ILE A 106 16.18 -6.36 -13.70
C ILE A 106 16.60 -4.91 -13.54
N ASP A 107 16.10 -4.01 -14.39
CA ASP A 107 16.48 -2.62 -14.32
C ASP A 107 15.88 -1.90 -13.12
N LEU A 108 14.62 -2.18 -12.78
CA LEU A 108 13.99 -1.65 -11.57
C LEU A 108 14.74 -2.10 -10.32
N TRP A 109 15.12 -3.38 -10.26
CA TRP A 109 15.93 -3.92 -9.17
C TRP A 109 17.29 -3.21 -9.09
N SER A 110 18.00 -3.17 -10.23
CA SER A 110 19.34 -2.60 -10.32
C SER A 110 19.34 -1.11 -10.02
N TRP A 111 18.26 -0.40 -10.33
CA TRP A 111 18.09 1.01 -10.00
C TRP A 111 17.78 1.24 -8.50
N LEU A 112 16.90 0.42 -7.91
CA LEU A 112 16.49 0.58 -6.51
C LEU A 112 17.58 0.15 -5.52
N PHE A 113 18.19 -1.02 -5.76
CA PHE A 113 19.19 -1.62 -4.87
C PHE A 113 20.60 -1.28 -5.34
N GLN A 114 21.01 -0.04 -5.07
CA GLN A 114 22.38 0.42 -5.32
C GLN A 114 23.07 0.86 -4.03
N GLY A 115 24.40 0.74 -4.02
CA GLY A 115 25.27 1.26 -2.97
C GLY A 115 24.77 0.95 -1.54
N PRO A 116 24.48 1.97 -0.71
CA PRO A 116 24.08 1.76 0.67
C PRO A 116 22.72 1.06 0.81
N ILE A 117 21.80 1.20 -0.17
CA ILE A 117 20.51 0.50 -0.15
C ILE A 117 20.69 -1.00 -0.38
N GLN A 118 21.56 -1.37 -1.32
CA GLN A 118 21.92 -2.77 -1.54
C GLN A 118 22.54 -3.39 -0.28
N ASN A 119 23.52 -2.70 0.33
CA ASN A 119 24.15 -3.15 1.56
C ASN A 119 23.13 -3.34 2.69
N ALA A 120 22.16 -2.42 2.82
CA ALA A 120 21.10 -2.51 3.80
C ALA A 120 20.17 -3.71 3.54
N PHE A 121 19.85 -3.98 2.27
CA PHE A 121 19.07 -5.14 1.86
C PHE A 121 19.79 -6.46 2.17
N GLU A 122 21.05 -6.59 1.74
CA GLU A 122 21.84 -7.81 1.94
C GLU A 122 22.05 -8.11 3.43
N ARG A 123 22.36 -7.09 4.23
CA ARG A 123 22.49 -7.25 5.69
C ARG A 123 21.16 -7.65 6.34
N SER A 124 20.05 -7.02 5.94
CA SER A 124 18.72 -7.36 6.47
C SER A 124 18.33 -8.80 6.13
N ARG A 125 18.64 -9.25 4.90
CA ARG A 125 18.43 -10.63 4.46
C ARG A 125 19.30 -11.61 5.24
N GLY A 126 20.57 -11.27 5.49
CA GLY A 126 21.47 -12.07 6.31
C GLY A 126 20.96 -12.25 7.73
N ILE A 127 20.43 -11.18 8.35
CA ILE A 127 19.82 -11.25 9.68
C ILE A 127 18.56 -12.12 9.68
N ALA A 128 17.68 -11.95 8.69
CA ALA A 128 16.47 -12.75 8.58
C ALA A 128 16.79 -14.25 8.42
N SER A 129 17.74 -14.56 7.55
CA SER A 129 18.24 -15.92 7.37
C SER A 129 18.89 -16.48 8.64
N GLY A 130 19.70 -15.70 9.35
CA GLY A 130 20.31 -16.11 10.63
C GLY A 130 19.29 -16.33 11.75
N GLN A 131 18.11 -15.70 11.66
CA GLN A 131 16.98 -15.92 12.57
C GLN A 131 16.01 -17.01 12.09
N ASN A 132 16.28 -17.65 10.95
CA ASN A 132 15.37 -18.57 10.28
C ASN A 132 13.96 -17.98 10.05
N LYS A 133 13.91 -16.71 9.63
CA LYS A 133 12.68 -15.95 9.37
C LYS A 133 12.71 -15.35 7.97
N LEU A 134 11.52 -15.01 7.47
CA LEU A 134 11.37 -14.26 6.23
C LEU A 134 11.71 -12.79 6.46
N LEU A 135 12.38 -12.16 5.49
CA LEU A 135 12.56 -10.71 5.49
C LEU A 135 11.29 -10.05 4.97
N ARG A 136 10.66 -9.19 5.77
CA ARG A 136 9.63 -8.28 5.27
C ARG A 136 10.30 -7.09 4.60
N LEU A 137 10.10 -6.93 3.29
CA LEU A 137 10.54 -5.78 2.53
C LEU A 137 9.32 -4.90 2.21
N ARG A 138 9.34 -3.66 2.69
CA ARG A 138 8.34 -2.65 2.40
C ARG A 138 8.93 -1.58 1.51
N LEU A 139 8.24 -1.27 0.42
CA LEU A 139 8.56 -0.15 -0.47
C LEU A 139 7.44 0.90 -0.37
N GLU A 140 7.77 2.05 0.20
CA GLU A 140 6.88 3.19 0.38
C GLU A 140 7.12 4.21 -0.74
N ILE A 141 6.18 4.28 -1.68
CA ILE A 141 6.28 5.19 -2.83
C ILE A 141 5.59 6.50 -2.45
N ARG A 142 6.38 7.56 -2.25
CA ARG A 142 5.87 8.90 -1.87
C ARG A 142 5.58 9.79 -3.07
N ASP A 143 6.28 9.60 -4.19
CA ASP A 143 5.96 10.29 -5.43
C ASP A 143 4.89 9.50 -6.21
N PRO A 144 3.70 10.07 -6.46
CA PRO A 144 2.61 9.37 -7.13
C PRO A 144 2.94 8.93 -8.56
N ASN A 145 3.88 9.58 -9.24
CA ASN A 145 4.31 9.19 -10.59
C ASN A 145 5.04 7.82 -10.60
N PHE A 146 5.41 7.28 -9.45
CA PHE A 146 6.11 5.99 -9.36
C PHE A 146 5.19 4.85 -8.91
N ILE A 147 3.95 5.15 -8.53
CA ILE A 147 2.95 4.16 -8.10
C ILE A 147 2.59 3.16 -9.21
N PRO A 148 2.40 3.57 -10.49
CA PRO A 148 1.99 2.66 -11.56
C PRO A 148 3.02 1.61 -11.94
N LEU A 149 4.28 1.78 -11.54
CA LEU A 149 5.35 0.85 -11.89
C LEU A 149 5.14 -0.53 -11.25
N PRO A 150 5.43 -1.62 -11.96
CA PRO A 150 5.22 -2.97 -11.47
C PRO A 150 6.39 -3.40 -10.57
N TRP A 151 6.51 -2.82 -9.39
CA TRP A 151 7.61 -3.12 -8.46
C TRP A 151 7.69 -4.61 -8.08
N GLU A 152 6.56 -5.33 -8.14
CA GLU A 152 6.45 -6.77 -7.92
C GLU A 152 7.30 -7.63 -8.86
N ILE A 153 7.61 -7.15 -10.06
CA ILE A 153 8.40 -7.90 -11.05
C ILE A 153 9.91 -7.67 -10.91
N MET A 154 10.35 -6.84 -9.95
CA MET A 154 11.77 -6.61 -9.70
C MET A 154 12.51 -7.92 -9.49
N GLN A 155 13.67 -8.09 -10.10
CA GLN A 155 14.49 -9.29 -9.93
C GLN A 155 15.98 -8.98 -10.02
N PRO A 156 16.86 -9.67 -9.29
CA PRO A 156 18.29 -9.37 -9.30
C PRO A 156 18.99 -9.63 -10.63
N MET A 157 18.59 -10.68 -11.34
CA MET A 157 19.20 -11.13 -12.59
C MET A 157 18.26 -12.11 -13.30
N ALA A 158 18.52 -12.38 -14.58
CA ALA A 158 17.79 -13.38 -15.35
C ALA A 158 17.85 -14.76 -14.67
N GLY A 159 16.74 -15.51 -14.74
CA GLY A 159 16.63 -16.84 -14.13
C GLY A 159 16.43 -16.85 -12.60
N LYS A 160 16.47 -15.70 -11.92
CA LYS A 160 16.03 -15.59 -10.52
C LYS A 160 14.53 -15.26 -10.46
N PRO A 161 13.81 -15.73 -9.42
CA PRO A 161 12.41 -15.36 -9.26
C PRO A 161 12.29 -13.85 -9.01
N ALA A 162 11.20 -13.27 -9.50
CA ALA A 162 10.80 -11.91 -9.14
C ALA A 162 10.61 -11.79 -7.61
N ILE A 163 10.73 -10.56 -7.11
CA ILE A 163 10.71 -10.28 -5.67
C ILE A 163 9.42 -10.74 -5.00
N SER A 164 8.28 -10.69 -5.70
CA SER A 164 7.00 -11.20 -5.22
C SER A 164 6.92 -12.72 -5.14
N LEU A 165 7.81 -13.44 -5.81
CA LEU A 165 7.89 -14.90 -5.82
C LEU A 165 9.07 -15.43 -4.97
N ALA A 166 9.83 -14.55 -4.33
CA ALA A 166 11.00 -14.92 -3.55
C ALA A 166 10.58 -15.61 -2.24
N GLN A 167 10.97 -16.89 -2.07
CA GLN A 167 10.56 -17.71 -0.93
C GLN A 167 11.02 -17.19 0.45
N GLN A 168 12.07 -16.37 0.49
CA GLN A 168 12.65 -15.85 1.73
C GLN A 168 12.22 -14.42 2.05
N LEU A 169 11.29 -13.86 1.28
CA LEU A 169 10.94 -12.44 1.35
C LEU A 169 9.41 -12.25 1.29
N LEU A 170 8.92 -11.32 2.11
CA LEU A 170 7.54 -10.83 2.05
C LEU A 170 7.58 -9.40 1.51
N PHE A 171 7.13 -9.19 0.27
CA PHE A 171 7.13 -7.90 -0.39
C PHE A 171 5.79 -7.17 -0.18
N SER A 172 5.85 -5.86 0.11
CA SER A 172 4.65 -5.01 0.22
C SER A 172 4.92 -3.61 -0.30
N ARG A 173 3.97 -3.05 -1.07
CA ARG A 173 3.98 -1.65 -1.54
C ARG A 173 3.27 -0.65 -0.61
N THR A 174 2.55 -1.14 0.40
CA THR A 174 1.74 -0.30 1.30
C THR A 174 2.31 -0.27 2.71
N THR A 175 2.14 0.87 3.37
CA THR A 175 2.52 1.09 4.78
C THR A 175 1.53 0.53 5.79
N SER A 176 0.39 0.02 5.31
CA SER A 176 -0.67 -0.55 6.11
C SER A 176 -0.28 -1.91 6.71
N ASP A 177 0.77 -1.95 7.54
CA ASP A 177 0.67 -2.77 8.74
C ASP A 177 -0.41 -2.07 9.56
N VAL A 178 -1.63 -2.60 9.54
CA VAL A 178 -2.50 -2.42 10.70
C VAL A 178 -1.68 -3.05 11.82
N GLU A 179 -1.05 -2.22 12.67
CA GLU A 179 -0.45 -2.75 13.89
C GLU A 179 -1.50 -3.64 14.53
N PRO A 180 -1.14 -4.88 14.93
CA PRO A 180 -2.11 -5.76 15.55
C PRO A 180 -2.76 -4.96 16.66
N LEU A 181 -4.06 -4.69 16.49
CA LEU A 181 -4.82 -3.92 17.47
C LEU A 181 -4.50 -4.56 18.81
N GLU A 182 -3.97 -3.77 19.74
CA GLU A 182 -3.72 -4.27 21.08
C GLU A 182 -4.99 -5.00 21.51
N SER A 183 -4.86 -6.24 21.99
CA SER A 183 -6.01 -7.07 22.36
C SER A 183 -6.95 -6.20 23.19
N PHE A 184 -8.07 -5.78 22.59
CA PHE A 184 -8.94 -4.81 23.19
C PHE A 184 -9.43 -5.43 24.49
N LYS A 185 -8.98 -4.92 25.63
CA LYS A 185 -9.43 -5.34 26.95
C LYS A 185 -10.54 -4.37 27.33
N PRO A 186 -11.82 -4.70 27.11
CA PRO A 186 -12.92 -3.80 27.44
C PRO A 186 -12.97 -3.60 28.97
N LYS A 187 -12.38 -2.52 29.46
CA LYS A 187 -12.68 -1.98 30.80
C LYS A 187 -13.77 -0.93 30.58
N ASN A 188 -15.01 -1.24 30.97
CA ASN A 188 -16.20 -0.40 30.84
C ASN A 188 -16.71 -0.15 29.41
N GLN A 189 -17.23 -1.19 28.79
CA GLN A 189 -18.00 -1.08 27.55
C GLN A 189 -19.41 -0.53 27.86
N ALA A 190 -19.58 0.78 27.67
CA ALA A 190 -20.89 1.35 27.43
C ALA A 190 -20.89 2.19 26.14
N LEU A 191 -21.81 1.90 25.23
CA LEU A 191 -22.05 2.67 24.01
C LEU A 191 -22.95 3.86 24.36
N ASN A 192 -22.41 5.07 24.25
CA ASN A 192 -23.18 6.30 24.39
C ASN A 192 -23.69 6.71 23.01
N ILE A 193 -25.00 6.71 22.83
CA ILE A 193 -25.68 7.01 21.57
C ILE A 193 -26.47 8.30 21.77
N LEU A 194 -26.16 9.33 20.99
CA LEU A 194 -26.93 10.57 20.95
C LEU A 194 -27.92 10.49 19.78
N LEU A 195 -29.21 10.50 20.09
CA LEU A 195 -30.26 10.58 19.08
C LEU A 195 -30.61 12.06 18.84
N VAL A 196 -30.27 12.55 17.65
CA VAL A 196 -30.57 13.92 17.22
C VAL A 196 -31.80 13.89 16.32
N LEU A 197 -32.85 14.63 16.68
CA LEU A 197 -34.10 14.72 15.93
C LEU A 197 -34.14 16.04 15.14
N GLY A 198 -34.45 15.96 13.84
CA GLY A 198 -34.71 17.14 13.02
C GLY A 198 -36.09 17.75 13.26
N GLN A 199 -36.30 19.01 12.88
CA GLN A 199 -37.60 19.67 12.97
C GLN A 199 -38.61 19.07 11.97
N ASN A 200 -39.88 19.02 12.39
CA ASN A 200 -41.00 18.57 11.56
C ASN A 200 -41.47 19.73 10.67
N GLU A 201 -40.85 19.93 9.51
CA GLU A 201 -41.32 20.91 8.53
C GLU A 201 -42.59 20.42 7.81
N ALA A 202 -43.72 20.48 8.50
CA ALA A 202 -45.03 20.34 7.88
C ALA A 202 -45.44 21.68 7.23
N GLN A 203 -44.71 22.11 6.20
CA GLN A 203 -45.14 23.20 5.31
C GLN A 203 -45.10 22.74 3.85
N SER A 204 -46.01 21.86 3.46
CA SER A 204 -46.77 21.97 2.21
C SER A 204 -47.52 20.67 1.88
N SER A 205 -48.83 20.83 1.71
CA SER A 205 -49.71 20.06 0.82
C SER A 205 -49.46 18.56 0.57
N ASN A 206 -50.44 17.76 1.00
CA ASN A 206 -50.90 16.50 0.39
C ASN A 206 -50.22 15.17 0.71
N SER A 207 -49.41 15.05 1.78
CA SER A 207 -49.17 13.71 2.36
C SER A 207 -49.48 13.73 3.86
N ALA A 208 -50.52 13.00 4.25
CA ALA A 208 -51.07 12.94 5.60
C ALA A 208 -50.26 12.02 6.52
N VAL A 209 -48.93 12.11 6.50
CA VAL A 209 -48.07 11.38 7.44
C VAL A 209 -47.37 12.39 8.33
N ARG A 210 -48.06 12.79 9.40
CA ARG A 210 -47.49 13.60 10.48
C ARG A 210 -46.49 12.74 11.23
N LEU A 211 -45.19 13.00 11.05
CA LEU A 211 -44.12 12.27 11.72
C LEU A 211 -44.27 12.41 13.24
N GLN A 212 -44.31 11.29 13.96
CA GLN A 212 -44.41 11.24 15.41
C GLN A 212 -42.99 11.09 15.99
N LEU A 213 -42.13 12.07 15.70
CA LEU A 213 -40.69 12.03 15.99
C LEU A 213 -40.38 11.61 17.43
N GLU A 214 -41.17 12.09 18.39
CA GLU A 214 -41.01 11.75 19.80
C GLU A 214 -41.25 10.26 20.09
N GLN A 215 -42.29 9.70 19.48
CA GLN A 215 -42.70 8.30 19.64
C GLN A 215 -41.74 7.37 18.91
N GLU A 216 -41.31 7.73 17.70
CA GLU A 216 -40.29 7.01 16.93
C GLU A 216 -38.94 7.01 17.65
N ALA A 217 -38.55 8.15 18.21
CA ALA A 217 -37.34 8.27 19.02
C ALA A 217 -37.38 7.44 20.31
N GLN A 218 -38.55 7.32 20.95
CA GLN A 218 -38.72 6.42 22.09
C GLN A 218 -38.61 4.96 21.67
N ALA A 219 -39.25 4.57 20.57
CA ALA A 219 -39.17 3.21 20.04
C ALA A 219 -37.72 2.84 19.67
N LEU A 220 -37.01 3.71 18.94
CA LEU A 220 -35.60 3.52 18.58
C LEU A 220 -34.70 3.47 19.81
N GLY A 221 -34.89 4.36 20.79
CA GLY A 221 -34.14 4.34 22.03
C GLY A 221 -34.30 3.02 22.81
N ASN A 222 -35.51 2.46 22.83
CA ASN A 222 -35.78 1.18 23.49
C ASN A 222 -35.14 0.00 22.73
N VAL A 223 -35.20 -0.01 21.40
CA VAL A 223 -34.56 -1.04 20.57
C VAL A 223 -33.04 -1.01 20.74
N LEU A 224 -32.42 0.18 20.75
CA LEU A 224 -30.97 0.34 20.91
C LEU A 224 -30.49 -0.05 22.31
N LYS A 225 -31.29 0.22 23.35
CA LYS A 225 -31.02 -0.25 24.73
C LYS A 225 -31.19 -1.77 24.87
N ALA A 226 -32.22 -2.34 24.24
CA ALA A 226 -32.49 -3.78 24.28
C ALA A 226 -31.49 -4.59 23.43
N GLY A 227 -30.96 -4.02 22.34
CA GLY A 227 -29.96 -4.65 21.48
C GLY A 227 -28.65 -4.98 22.19
N GLY A 228 -28.31 -4.26 23.27
CA GLY A 228 -27.15 -4.58 24.13
C GLY A 228 -27.33 -5.82 25.00
N ILE A 229 -28.58 -6.27 25.21
CA ILE A 229 -28.93 -7.41 26.08
C ILE A 229 -29.26 -8.66 25.25
N ASN A 230 -29.79 -8.48 24.03
CA ASN A 230 -30.28 -9.56 23.18
C ASN A 230 -29.30 -9.96 22.05
N ALA A 231 -28.04 -9.54 22.13
CA ALA A 231 -27.00 -10.06 21.25
C ALA A 231 -26.81 -11.55 21.55
N SER A 232 -27.35 -12.34 20.63
CA SER A 232 -27.38 -13.78 20.47
C SER A 232 -26.17 -14.56 21.00
N ASN A 233 -26.39 -15.87 21.23
CA ASN A 233 -25.49 -16.95 21.66
C ASN A 233 -24.10 -17.09 20.97
N ASP A 234 -23.56 -16.05 20.34
CA ASP A 234 -22.19 -16.02 19.84
C ASP A 234 -21.21 -15.81 20.99
N ILE A 235 -20.41 -16.86 21.23
CA ILE A 235 -19.36 -16.98 22.26
C ILE A 235 -18.29 -15.86 22.17
N TRP A 236 -18.33 -15.01 21.14
CA TRP A 236 -17.27 -14.07 20.77
C TRP A 236 -17.56 -12.59 21.04
N LEU A 237 -18.77 -12.21 21.49
CA LEU A 237 -19.12 -10.82 21.76
C LEU A 237 -19.68 -10.67 23.18
N ALA A 238 -18.96 -9.93 24.03
CA ALA A 238 -19.48 -9.54 25.33
C ALA A 238 -20.63 -8.53 25.13
N PRO A 239 -21.77 -8.67 25.83
CA PRO A 239 -22.85 -7.69 25.77
C PRO A 239 -22.34 -6.32 26.27
N VAL A 240 -22.56 -5.30 25.45
CA VAL A 240 -22.14 -3.91 25.74
C VAL A 240 -23.36 -3.13 26.23
N ALA A 241 -23.23 -2.43 27.36
CA ALA A 241 -24.31 -1.58 27.86
C ALA A 241 -24.57 -0.43 26.87
N CYS A 242 -25.81 -0.17 26.49
CA CYS A 242 -26.15 0.96 25.60
C CYS A 242 -26.84 2.06 26.40
N HIS A 243 -26.25 3.26 26.42
CA HIS A 243 -26.88 4.48 26.93
C HIS A 243 -27.35 5.32 25.74
N VAL A 244 -28.61 5.73 25.74
CA VAL A 244 -29.19 6.56 24.67
C VAL A 244 -29.69 7.85 25.29
N GLU A 245 -29.15 8.97 24.83
CA GLU A 245 -29.57 10.33 25.18
C GLU A 245 -30.24 10.97 23.96
N LYS A 246 -31.28 11.78 24.19
CA LYS A 246 -32.00 12.49 23.13
C LYS A 246 -31.62 13.95 23.17
N LEU A 247 -31.23 14.51 22.04
CA LEU A 247 -31.07 15.95 21.87
C LEU A 247 -32.23 16.47 21.01
N LEU A 248 -33.16 17.19 21.64
CA LEU A 248 -34.13 18.02 20.95
C LEU A 248 -33.47 19.37 20.69
N GLN A 249 -33.02 19.61 19.46
CA GLN A 249 -32.57 20.95 19.08
C GLN A 249 -33.81 21.86 18.93
N PRO A 250 -33.81 23.08 19.52
CA PRO A 250 -34.88 24.05 19.34
C PRO A 250 -34.99 24.52 17.89
#